data_AF-A0A5A5TED0-F1
#
_entry.id   AF-A0A5A5TED0-F1
#
_cell.length_a   1.000
_cell.length_b   1.000
_cell.length_c   1.000
_cell.angle_alpha   90.00
_cell.angle_beta   90.00
_cell.angle_gamma   90.00
#
_symmetry.space_group_name_H-M   'P 1'
#
loop_
_entity.id
_entity.type
_entity.pdbx_description
1 polymer ?
#
loop_
_entity_poly.entity_id
_entity_poly.type
_entity_poly.pdbx_seq_one_letter_code
_entity_poly.pdbx_strand_id
1 'polypeptide(L)'
;MNVASLAISILCWMIIALAVTPVLWLFLLPYVKGWSRSERQAANLLRDMLTPEQLRQLLWRGYLEIPSPTEPRRTYRVPKSKGYVQVIENGRAIMRLCLQPVEYLPDADVVVLHKLMIEANEEIYLEKANKYTCHD
;
A
#
# COMPACT_ATOMS: atom_id res chain seq x y z
N MET A 1 13.32 -41.35 -34.69
CA MET A 1 13.40 -39.90 -34.40
C MET A 1 14.52 -39.32 -35.26
N ASN A 2 14.21 -38.37 -36.13
CA ASN A 2 15.17 -37.82 -37.09
C ASN A 2 16.01 -36.73 -36.43
N VAL A 3 17.33 -36.73 -36.61
CA VAL A 3 18.27 -35.82 -35.90
C VAL A 3 17.92 -34.34 -36.14
N ALA A 4 17.41 -34.03 -37.34
CA ALA A 4 16.93 -32.70 -37.70
C ALA A 4 15.73 -32.24 -36.85
N SER A 5 14.79 -33.14 -36.52
CA SER A 5 13.62 -32.82 -35.70
C SER A 5 14.01 -32.51 -34.25
N LEU A 6 15.06 -33.15 -33.74
CA LEU A 6 15.60 -32.88 -32.41
C LEU A 6 16.31 -31.52 -32.37
N ALA A 7 17.08 -31.19 -33.41
CA ALA A 7 17.78 -29.92 -33.51
C ALA A 7 16.80 -28.73 -33.54
N ILE A 8 15.71 -28.84 -34.30
CA ILE A 8 14.69 -27.78 -34.41
C ILE A 8 13.95 -27.57 -33.08
N SER A 9 13.60 -28.64 -32.36
CA SER A 9 12.92 -28.50 -31.07
C SER A 9 13.81 -27.84 -30.03
N ILE A 10 15.10 -28.20 -29.97
CA ILE A 10 16.09 -27.57 -29.08
C ILE A 10 16.22 -26.07 -29.39
N LEU A 11 16.35 -25.70 -30.67
CA LEU A 11 16.46 -24.31 -31.09
C LEU A 11 15.22 -23.48 -30.71
N CYS A 12 14.03 -24.06 -30.87
CA CYS A 12 12.77 -23.42 -30.49
C CYS A 12 12.68 -23.19 -28.98
N TRP A 13 13.05 -24.18 -28.16
CA TRP A 13 13.09 -24.03 -26.70
C TRP A 13 14.12 -23.01 -26.23
N MET A 14 15.28 -22.93 -26.89
CA MET A 14 16.30 -21.93 -26.59
C MET A 14 15.80 -20.51 -26.83
N ILE A 15 15.10 -20.28 -27.96
CA ILE A 15 14.52 -18.97 -28.29
C ILE A 15 13.44 -18.59 -27.27
N ILE A 16 12.55 -19.52 -26.91
CA ILE A 16 11.50 -19.30 -25.91
C ILE A 16 12.13 -18.97 -24.55
N ALA A 17 13.12 -19.74 -24.10
CA ALA A 17 13.80 -19.49 -22.84
C ALA A 17 14.47 -18.10 -22.83
N LEU A 18 15.16 -17.72 -23.92
CA LEU A 18 15.83 -16.42 -24.02
C LEU A 18 14.84 -15.23 -23.96
N ALA A 19 13.63 -15.40 -24.49
CA ALA A 19 12.58 -14.38 -24.45
C ALA A 19 11.85 -14.31 -23.10
N VAL A 20 11.57 -15.47 -22.47
CA VAL A 20 10.77 -15.56 -21.23
C VAL A 20 11.60 -15.23 -19.99
N THR A 21 12.89 -15.59 -19.97
CA THR A 21 13.77 -15.38 -18.82
C THR A 21 13.89 -13.92 -18.37
N PRO A 22 14.13 -12.91 -19.24
CA PRO A 22 14.20 -11.52 -18.82
C PRO A 22 12.85 -10.97 -18.36
N VAL A 23 11.74 -11.43 -18.94
CA VAL A 23 10.38 -11.06 -18.51
C VAL A 23 10.12 -11.59 -17.11
N LEU A 24 10.40 -12.88 -16.87
CA LEU A 24 10.27 -13.50 -15.56
C LEU A 24 11.17 -12.81 -14.52
N TRP A 25 12.39 -12.46 -14.91
CA TRP A 25 13.33 -11.74 -14.06
C TRP A 25 12.83 -10.34 -13.68
N LEU A 26 12.24 -9.59 -14.62
CA LEU A 26 11.62 -8.29 -14.33
C LEU A 26 10.43 -8.39 -13.38
N PHE A 27 9.63 -9.46 -13.48
CA PHE A 27 8.54 -9.72 -12.55
C PHE A 27 9.02 -10.20 -11.16
N LEU A 28 10.16 -10.90 -11.10
CA LEU A 28 10.72 -11.42 -9.83
C LEU A 28 11.63 -10.41 -9.11
N LEU A 29 12.29 -9.51 -9.84
CA LEU A 29 13.13 -8.42 -9.32
C LEU A 29 12.49 -7.62 -8.16
N PRO A 30 11.23 -7.16 -8.24
CA PRO A 30 10.59 -6.46 -7.13
C PRO A 30 10.34 -7.35 -5.91
N TYR A 31 10.20 -8.67 -6.11
CA TYR A 31 10.03 -9.64 -5.01
C TYR A 31 11.34 -10.00 -4.30
N VAL A 32 12.47 -10.02 -5.02
CA VAL A 32 13.79 -10.33 -4.43
C VAL A 32 14.47 -9.12 -3.80
N LYS A 33 14.02 -7.90 -4.13
CA LYS A 33 14.56 -6.67 -3.53
C LYS A 33 14.11 -6.59 -2.07
N GLY A 34 14.94 -7.11 -1.17
CA GLY A 34 14.73 -7.02 0.27
C GLY A 34 14.57 -5.57 0.74
N TRP A 35 13.93 -5.39 1.90
CA TRP A 35 13.66 -4.07 2.46
C TRP A 35 14.94 -3.25 2.62
N SER A 36 14.90 -2.01 2.12
CA SER A 36 15.93 -1.01 2.38
C SER A 36 16.00 -0.70 3.88
N ARG A 37 17.05 0.02 4.30
CA ARG A 37 17.17 0.49 5.68
C ARG A 37 15.98 1.38 6.09
N SER A 38 15.51 2.26 5.19
CA SER A 38 14.38 3.14 5.44
C SER A 38 13.07 2.36 5.62
N GLU A 39 12.81 1.35 4.79
CA GLU A 39 11.62 0.48 4.92
C GLU A 39 11.58 -0.24 6.27
N ARG A 40 12.74 -0.76 6.73
CA ARG A 40 12.83 -1.40 8.05
C ARG A 40 12.57 -0.43 9.19
N GLN A 41 13.12 0.78 9.10
CA GLN A 41 12.92 1.81 10.10
C GLN A 41 11.47 2.26 10.17
N ALA A 42 10.84 2.48 9.02
CA ALA A 42 9.43 2.84 8.91
C ALA A 42 8.52 1.73 9.49
N ALA A 43 8.83 0.46 9.19
CA ALA A 43 8.09 -0.66 9.74
C ALA A 43 8.21 -0.78 11.27
N ASN A 44 9.36 -0.40 11.85
CA ASN A 44 9.52 -0.35 13.30
C ASN A 44 8.71 0.80 13.91
N LEU A 45 8.79 1.99 13.32
CA LEU A 45 7.97 3.13 13.76
C LEU A 45 6.48 2.81 13.73
N LEU A 46 6.01 2.15 12.66
CA LEU A 46 4.62 1.70 12.55
C LEU A 46 4.24 0.73 13.69
N ARG A 47 5.12 -0.19 14.07
CA ARG A 47 4.87 -1.13 15.17
C ARG A 47 4.82 -0.42 16.52
N ASP A 48 5.63 0.61 16.71
CA ASP A 48 5.65 1.39 17.95
C ASP A 48 4.39 2.28 18.07
N MET A 49 3.83 2.71 16.93
CA MET A 49 2.66 3.61 16.89
C MET A 49 1.31 2.88 16.91
N LEU A 50 1.25 1.60 16.55
CA LEU A 50 0.00 0.84 16.47
C LEU A 50 -0.16 -0.13 17.64
N THR A 51 -1.38 -0.28 18.13
CA THR A 51 -1.70 -1.40 19.03
C THR A 51 -1.58 -2.73 18.26
N PRO A 52 -1.38 -3.86 18.96
CA PRO A 52 -1.34 -5.18 18.31
C PRO A 52 -2.59 -5.49 17.46
N GLU A 53 -3.76 -5.02 17.88
CA GLU A 53 -5.03 -5.18 17.18
C GLU A 53 -5.07 -4.34 15.91
N GLN A 54 -4.62 -3.09 15.99
CA GLN A 54 -4.51 -2.19 14.84
C GLN A 54 -3.52 -2.72 13.82
N LEU A 55 -2.36 -3.21 14.26
CA LEU A 55 -1.38 -3.84 13.39
C LEU A 55 -1.95 -5.10 12.71
N ARG A 56 -2.67 -5.95 13.46
CA ARG A 56 -3.34 -7.13 12.89
C ARG A 56 -4.40 -6.72 11.88
N GLN A 57 -5.21 -5.70 12.19
CA GLN A 57 -6.22 -5.16 11.28
C GLN A 57 -5.57 -4.70 9.97
N LEU A 58 -4.51 -3.90 10.06
CA LEU A 58 -3.79 -3.39 8.90
C LEU A 58 -3.22 -4.51 8.03
N LEU A 59 -2.64 -5.55 8.66
CA LEU A 59 -2.07 -6.68 7.95
C LEU A 59 -3.11 -7.57 7.29
N TRP A 60 -4.26 -7.78 7.92
CA TRP A 60 -5.30 -8.71 7.44
C TRP A 60 -6.31 -8.05 6.50
N ARG A 61 -6.73 -6.82 6.81
CA ARG A 61 -7.72 -6.08 6.03
C ARG A 61 -7.09 -5.20 4.95
N GLY A 62 -5.80 -4.92 5.05
CA GLY A 62 -5.10 -4.00 4.14
C GLY A 62 -5.36 -2.52 4.40
N TYR A 63 -6.04 -2.19 5.51
CA TYR A 63 -6.28 -0.82 5.96
C TYR A 63 -6.37 -0.74 7.48
N LEU A 64 -6.08 0.45 8.02
CA LEU A 64 -6.21 0.80 9.41
C LEU A 64 -7.48 1.65 9.60
N GLU A 65 -8.31 1.30 10.59
CA GLU A 65 -9.44 2.13 11.01
C GLU A 65 -9.00 3.08 12.13
N ILE A 66 -9.26 4.37 11.93
CA ILE A 66 -8.90 5.45 12.87
C ILE A 66 -10.17 6.21 13.20
N PRO A 67 -10.65 6.19 14.45
CA PRO A 67 -11.82 6.96 14.84
C PRO A 67 -11.51 8.46 14.76
N SER A 68 -12.49 9.25 14.33
CA SER A 68 -12.39 10.70 14.39
C SER A 68 -12.37 11.18 15.85
N PRO A 69 -11.44 12.06 16.25
CA PRO A 69 -11.48 12.68 17.56
C PRO A 69 -12.60 13.73 17.71
N THR A 70 -13.10 14.31 16.62
CA THR A 70 -14.12 15.39 16.68
C THR A 70 -15.55 14.92 16.34
N GLU A 71 -15.72 13.84 15.57
CA GLU A 71 -17.02 13.32 15.13
C GLU A 71 -17.19 11.83 15.50
N PRO A 72 -17.97 11.50 16.56
CA PRO A 72 -18.08 10.14 17.07
C PRO A 72 -18.55 9.08 16.07
N ARG A 73 -19.28 9.47 15.01
CA ARG A 73 -19.80 8.55 13.99
C ARG A 73 -18.91 8.43 12.76
N ARG A 74 -17.75 9.08 12.76
CA ARG A 74 -16.78 9.08 11.66
C ARG A 74 -15.58 8.20 11.97
N THR A 75 -15.21 7.39 10.99
CA THR A 75 -14.00 6.58 11.01
C THR A 75 -13.25 6.74 9.70
N TYR A 76 -11.94 6.89 9.76
CA TYR A 76 -11.06 6.92 8.60
C TYR A 76 -10.51 5.52 8.32
N ARG A 77 -10.55 5.09 7.06
CA ARG A 77 -9.85 3.88 6.58
C ARG A 77 -8.62 4.29 5.81
N VAL A 78 -7.47 4.16 6.45
CA VAL A 78 -6.16 4.46 5.88
C VAL A 78 -5.61 3.19 5.22
N PRO A 79 -5.36 3.18 3.89
CA PRO A 79 -4.82 1.99 3.22
C PRO A 79 -3.39 1.71 3.66
N LYS A 80 -2.99 0.43 3.65
CA LYS A 80 -1.63 -0.02 4.00
C LYS A 80 -0.55 0.52 3.06
N SER A 81 -0.91 0.78 1.81
CA SER A 81 -0.06 1.36 0.78
C SER A 81 -0.66 2.67 0.28
N LYS A 82 0.07 3.38 -0.59
CA LYS A 82 -0.39 4.65 -1.18
C LYS A 82 -1.80 4.53 -1.77
N GLY A 83 -2.65 5.48 -1.43
CA GLY A 83 -4.02 5.51 -1.92
C GLY A 83 -4.87 6.56 -1.22
N TYR A 84 -6.17 6.54 -1.52
CA TYR A 84 -7.13 7.42 -0.88
C TYR A 84 -7.49 6.89 0.51
N VAL A 85 -7.55 7.80 1.49
CA VAL A 85 -8.16 7.52 2.79
C VAL A 85 -9.67 7.65 2.64
N GLN A 86 -10.42 6.63 3.04
CA GLN A 86 -11.89 6.68 2.98
C GLN A 86 -12.42 7.22 4.30
N VAL A 87 -13.40 8.13 4.23
CA VAL A 87 -14.16 8.58 5.38
C VAL A 87 -15.45 7.79 5.43
N ILE A 88 -15.63 7.06 6.52
CA ILE A 88 -16.79 6.22 6.78
C ILE A 88 -17.64 6.93 7.82
N GLU A 89 -18.90 7.23 7.48
CA GLU A 89 -19.90 7.72 8.43
C GLU A 89 -21.11 6.79 8.40
N ASN A 90 -21.61 6.41 9.58
CA ASN A 90 -22.74 5.47 9.72
C ASN A 90 -22.55 4.17 8.90
N GLY A 91 -21.31 3.68 8.81
CA GLY A 91 -20.97 2.47 8.07
C GLY A 91 -20.88 2.62 6.54
N ARG A 92 -21.06 3.82 5.99
CA ARG A 92 -20.97 4.10 4.54
C ARG A 92 -19.79 5.00 4.23
N ALA A 93 -19.11 4.74 3.11
CA ALA A 93 -18.06 5.61 2.62
C ALA A 93 -18.67 6.85 1.97
N ILE A 94 -18.52 8.00 2.60
CA ILE A 94 -19.12 9.27 2.14
C ILE A 94 -18.15 10.12 1.32
N MET A 95 -16.86 9.98 1.54
CA MET A 95 -15.82 10.70 0.80
C MET A 95 -14.49 9.96 0.82
N ARG A 96 -13.61 10.35 -0.11
CA ARG A 96 -12.22 9.97 -0.20
C ARG A 96 -11.35 11.20 -0.03
N LEU A 97 -10.29 11.04 0.75
CA LEU A 97 -9.30 12.07 1.04
C LEU A 97 -7.98 11.68 0.38
N CYS A 98 -7.37 12.64 -0.32
CA CYS A 98 -6.01 12.52 -0.82
C CYS A 98 -5.13 13.53 -0.10
N LEU A 99 -4.19 13.02 0.69
CA LEU A 99 -3.14 13.79 1.32
C LEU A 99 -1.85 13.00 1.10
N GLN A 100 -0.84 13.64 0.52
CA GLN A 100 0.42 13.01 0.20
C GLN A 100 1.59 13.82 0.76
N PRO A 101 2.67 13.15 1.20
CA PRO A 101 3.91 13.83 1.53
C PRO A 101 4.51 14.46 0.28
N VAL A 102 5.21 15.59 0.46
CA VAL A 102 5.93 16.27 -0.62
C VAL A 102 7.10 15.42 -1.11
N GLU A 103 7.81 14.79 -0.17
CA GLU A 103 8.90 13.87 -0.45
C GLU A 103 8.43 12.42 -0.40
N TYR A 104 9.23 11.53 -1.00
CA TYR A 104 8.94 10.11 -0.92
C TYR A 104 9.08 9.62 0.52
N LEU A 105 8.02 8.97 1.02
CA LEU A 105 8.04 8.18 2.24
C LEU A 105 7.80 6.69 1.95
N PRO A 106 8.42 5.78 2.73
CA PRO A 106 8.02 4.39 2.80
C PRO A 106 6.53 4.25 3.14
N ASP A 107 5.89 3.18 2.65
CA ASP A 107 4.44 3.00 2.83
C ASP A 107 4.03 2.96 4.31
N ALA A 108 4.86 2.36 5.17
CA ALA A 108 4.62 2.32 6.61
C ALA A 108 4.61 3.71 7.25
N ASP A 109 5.50 4.62 6.83
CA ASP A 109 5.54 6.01 7.32
C ASP A 109 4.33 6.81 6.82
N VAL A 110 3.83 6.53 5.62
CA VAL A 110 2.59 7.16 5.11
C VAL A 110 1.40 6.79 6.01
N VAL A 111 1.28 5.54 6.44
CA VAL A 111 0.23 5.11 7.38
C VAL A 111 0.35 5.84 8.73
N VAL A 112 1.56 5.92 9.28
CA VAL A 112 1.83 6.65 10.54
C VAL A 112 1.49 8.12 10.40
N LEU A 113 1.88 8.76 9.28
CA LEU A 113 1.57 10.15 9.00
C LEU A 113 0.07 10.42 9.05
N HIS A 114 -0.74 9.62 8.35
CA HIS A 114 -2.19 9.78 8.38
C HIS A 114 -2.75 9.61 9.80
N LYS A 115 -2.31 8.59 10.53
CA LYS A 115 -2.75 8.35 11.91
C LYS A 115 -2.46 9.52 12.82
N LEU A 116 -1.21 9.97 12.86
CA LEU A 116 -0.80 11.07 13.73
C LEU A 116 -1.52 12.37 13.38
N MET A 117 -1.68 12.67 12.09
CA MET A 117 -2.42 13.87 11.69
C MET A 117 -3.89 13.80 12.10
N ILE A 118 -4.57 12.69 11.86
CA ILE A 118 -5.98 12.52 12.22
C ILE A 118 -6.16 12.61 13.74
N GLU A 119 -5.33 11.91 14.52
CA GLU A 119 -5.49 11.84 15.98
C GLU A 119 -5.07 13.12 16.69
N ALA A 120 -4.01 13.79 16.22
CA ALA A 120 -3.48 14.99 16.88
C ALA A 120 -4.19 16.28 16.43
N ASN A 121 -4.54 16.40 15.14
CA ASN A 121 -5.21 17.58 14.62
C ASN A 121 -6.00 17.26 13.34
N GLU A 122 -7.20 16.72 13.52
CA GLU A 122 -8.11 16.36 12.44
C GLU A 122 -8.49 17.54 11.55
N GLU A 123 -8.63 18.75 12.11
CA GLU A 123 -8.99 19.94 11.35
C GLU A 123 -7.93 20.26 10.28
N ILE A 124 -6.65 20.30 10.66
CA ILE A 124 -5.55 20.52 9.71
C ILE A 124 -5.47 19.38 8.69
N TYR A 125 -5.72 18.15 9.11
CA TYR A 125 -5.74 17.00 8.20
C TYR A 125 -6.80 17.18 7.10
N LEU A 126 -8.02 17.55 7.50
CA LEU A 126 -9.12 17.81 6.59
C LEU A 126 -8.89 19.05 5.73
N GLU A 127 -8.29 20.11 6.27
CA GLU A 127 -7.94 21.32 5.53
C GLU A 127 -6.96 21.01 4.38
N LYS A 128 -5.88 20.26 4.68
CA LYS A 128 -4.83 19.92 3.70
C LYS A 128 -5.25 18.86 2.68
N ALA A 129 -6.20 17.99 3.03
CA ALA A 129 -6.61 16.91 2.16
C ALA A 129 -7.51 17.41 1.01
N ASN A 130 -7.20 16.95 -0.20
CA ASN A 130 -8.12 17.03 -1.33
C ASN A 130 -9.31 16.07 -1.09
N LYS A 131 -10.53 16.56 -1.29
CA LYS A 131 -11.77 15.86 -0.95
C LYS A 131 -12.51 15.45 -2.21
N TYR A 132 -12.91 14.18 -2.28
CA TYR A 132 -13.70 13.61 -3.37
C TYR A 132 -14.94 12.94 -2.77
N THR A 133 -16.13 13.42 -3.10
CA THR A 133 -17.37 12.80 -2.65
C THR A 133 -17.55 11.43 -3.27
N CYS A 134 -17.97 10.46 -2.47
CA CYS A 134 -18.44 9.18 -3.01
C CYS A 134 -19.89 9.39 -3.50
N HIS A 135 -20.17 9.03 -4.74
CA HIS A 135 -21.53 8.91 -5.25
C HIS A 135 -21.90 7.43 -5.27
N ASP A 136 -23.16 7.13 -4.95
CA ASP A 136 -23.75 5.79 -5.02
C ASP A 136 -23.82 5.28 -6.47
#